data_AF-R1B409-F1
#
_entry.id   AF-R1B409-F1
#
_cell.length_a   1.000
_cell.length_b   1.000
_cell.length_c   1.000
_cell.angle_alpha   90.00
_cell.angle_beta   90.00
_cell.angle_gamma   90.00
#
_symmetry.space_group_name_H-M   'P 1'
#
loop_
_entity.id
_entity.type
_entity.pdbx_description
1 polymer ?
#
loop_
_entity_poly.entity_id
_entity_poly.type
_entity_poly.pdbx_seq_one_letter_code
_entity_poly.pdbx_strand_id
1 'polypeptide(L)'
;MRTSKKNEDSENKKHRFVDISRSALFIQARFRHAKTVFRDFGPSVFCNRMGDPCDHGDIVFLSDRAAKYIVLSETSSTGLLSKFVEGFWGVSKPEVLISVTGGARDFELSPPLARAFKSGLVEAATSSRGWIVTGGTDTGVMKLVGDACLESHLSVPVIGIAPYGATNGNDKLAGQFRRVMYTNVPSPSKDGAPLNGGHTHFLLVDSGLAGRGAWGTEIKLRSRLENFYVERKGVPRVVLVVNGGPGTMETVLEAARAPSPIRLAGR
;
A
#
# COMPACT_ATOMS: atom_id res chain seq x y z
N MET A 1 13.79 -28.86 56.36
CA MET A 1 13.95 -29.74 55.16
C MET A 1 12.79 -29.58 54.16
N ARG A 2 12.34 -28.36 53.85
CA ARG A 2 11.17 -28.10 52.96
C ARG A 2 11.34 -26.88 52.03
N THR A 3 12.57 -26.41 51.84
CA THR A 3 12.87 -25.18 51.08
C THR A 3 13.64 -25.40 49.77
N SER A 4 14.18 -26.59 49.47
CA SER A 4 14.89 -26.84 48.20
C SER A 4 14.02 -27.27 47.03
N LYS A 5 12.83 -27.86 47.25
CA LYS A 5 12.01 -28.41 46.16
C LYS A 5 11.19 -27.39 45.36
N LYS A 6 10.98 -26.17 45.88
CA LYS A 6 10.23 -25.12 45.15
C LYS A 6 11.11 -24.31 44.18
N ASN A 7 12.43 -24.31 44.34
CA ASN A 7 13.33 -23.56 43.44
C ASN A 7 13.69 -24.37 42.19
N GLU A 8 13.88 -25.69 42.29
CA GLU A 8 14.15 -26.54 41.11
C GLU A 8 12.97 -26.59 40.14
N ASP A 9 11.73 -26.64 40.61
CA ASP A 9 10.55 -26.59 39.72
C ASP A 9 10.34 -25.22 39.06
N SER A 10 10.95 -24.16 39.61
CA SER A 10 10.87 -22.79 39.07
C SER A 10 11.97 -22.50 38.04
N GLU A 11 13.16 -23.07 38.21
CA GLU A 11 14.25 -23.02 37.22
C GLU A 11 13.98 -23.96 36.04
N ASN A 12 13.41 -25.14 36.30
CA ASN A 12 13.09 -26.12 35.26
C ASN A 12 11.84 -25.75 34.43
N LYS A 13 11.01 -24.80 34.92
CA LYS A 13 9.95 -24.14 34.11
C LYS A 13 10.47 -22.96 33.29
N LYS A 14 11.52 -22.27 33.75
CA LYS A 14 12.18 -21.20 32.98
C LYS A 14 13.01 -21.72 31.79
N HIS A 15 13.47 -22.97 31.84
CA HIS A 15 14.19 -23.62 30.74
C HIS A 15 13.32 -24.41 29.75
N ARG A 16 11.98 -24.41 29.89
CA ARG A 16 11.07 -25.16 29.00
C ARG A 16 10.49 -24.36 27.84
N PHE A 17 10.78 -23.07 27.76
CA PHE A 17 10.50 -22.27 26.57
C PHE A 17 11.83 -21.77 26.03
N VAL A 18 12.04 -21.93 24.73
CA VAL A 18 13.25 -21.57 23.97
C VAL A 18 14.26 -22.71 23.85
N ASP A 19 13.84 -23.77 23.15
CA ASP A 19 14.73 -24.35 22.14
C ASP A 19 13.89 -24.76 20.93
N ILE A 20 13.42 -23.74 20.18
CA ILE A 20 12.82 -24.00 18.88
C ILE A 20 13.96 -24.45 17.98
N SER A 21 14.03 -25.75 17.69
CA SER A 21 15.01 -26.34 16.79
C SER A 21 15.20 -25.46 15.55
N ARG A 22 16.45 -25.19 15.15
CA ARG A 22 16.78 -24.43 13.93
C ARG A 22 16.02 -24.94 12.70
N SER A 23 15.73 -26.24 12.66
CA SER A 23 14.91 -26.88 11.63
C SER A 23 13.45 -26.40 11.64
N ALA A 24 12.85 -26.22 12.82
CA ALA A 24 11.51 -25.69 12.95
C ALA A 24 11.45 -24.20 12.54
N LEU A 25 12.44 -23.39 12.89
CA LEU A 25 12.55 -22.00 12.40
C LEU A 25 12.72 -21.95 10.87
N PHE A 26 13.55 -22.83 10.31
CA PHE A 26 13.75 -22.94 8.87
C PHE A 26 12.46 -23.34 8.14
N ILE A 27 11.73 -24.34 8.66
CA ILE A 27 10.45 -24.79 8.10
C ILE A 27 9.39 -23.69 8.21
N GLN A 28 9.28 -23.02 9.37
CA GLN A 28 8.36 -21.88 9.53
C GLN A 28 8.69 -20.75 8.57
N ALA A 29 9.97 -20.40 8.40
CA ALA A 29 10.40 -19.40 7.43
C ALA A 29 10.02 -19.80 5.99
N ARG A 30 10.23 -21.06 5.61
CA ARG A 30 9.83 -21.58 4.29
C ARG A 30 8.31 -21.59 4.11
N PHE A 31 7.55 -21.95 5.14
CA PHE A 31 6.10 -22.01 5.09
C PHE A 31 5.48 -20.62 4.91
N ARG A 32 5.99 -19.60 5.63
CA ARG A 32 5.61 -18.18 5.46
C ARG A 32 5.81 -17.65 4.04
N HIS A 33 6.55 -18.37 3.21
CA HIS A 33 6.82 -18.01 1.82
C HIS A 33 6.00 -18.80 0.79
N ALA A 34 5.19 -19.77 1.22
CA ALA A 34 4.36 -20.60 0.36
C ALA A 34 3.10 -19.86 -0.11
N LYS A 35 2.72 -20.06 -1.38
CA LYS A 35 1.54 -19.42 -1.99
C LYS A 35 0.25 -19.70 -1.20
N THR A 36 0.09 -20.93 -0.70
CA THR A 36 -1.04 -21.36 0.13
C THR A 36 -1.21 -20.51 1.39
N VAL A 37 -0.10 -20.13 2.04
CA VAL A 37 -0.16 -19.29 3.24
C VAL A 37 -0.72 -17.91 2.92
N PHE A 38 -0.29 -17.29 1.82
CA PHE A 38 -0.85 -16.00 1.44
C PHE A 38 -2.29 -16.12 1.00
N ARG A 39 -2.66 -17.17 0.28
CA ARG A 39 -4.05 -17.40 -0.12
C ARG A 39 -4.99 -17.53 1.09
N ASP A 40 -4.56 -18.24 2.13
CA ASP A 40 -5.46 -18.64 3.23
C ASP A 40 -5.32 -17.75 4.48
N PHE A 41 -4.14 -17.14 4.70
CA PHE A 41 -3.79 -16.38 5.91
C PHE A 41 -3.16 -15.01 5.61
N GLY A 42 -3.36 -14.47 4.40
CA GLY A 42 -2.66 -13.29 3.89
C GLY A 42 -2.50 -12.14 4.90
N PRO A 43 -3.57 -11.60 5.49
CA PRO A 43 -3.45 -10.49 6.45
C PRO A 43 -2.72 -10.88 7.74
N SER A 44 -2.89 -12.12 8.20
CA SER A 44 -2.29 -12.62 9.45
C SER A 44 -0.75 -12.64 9.45
N VAL A 45 -0.11 -12.46 8.29
CA VAL A 45 1.36 -12.36 8.20
C VAL A 45 1.89 -10.94 8.43
N PHE A 46 1.00 -9.95 8.57
CA PHE A 46 1.35 -8.54 8.78
C PHE A 46 0.81 -8.00 10.11
N CYS A 47 1.49 -6.96 10.58
CA CYS A 47 1.12 -6.19 11.77
C CYS A 47 1.15 -4.69 11.48
N ASN A 48 0.49 -3.93 12.33
CA ASN A 48 0.58 -2.47 12.37
C ASN A 48 1.92 -2.02 13.00
N ARG A 49 2.12 -0.70 13.22
CA ARG A 49 3.38 -0.19 13.78
C ARG A 49 3.67 -0.69 15.21
N MET A 50 2.63 -0.99 15.98
CA MET A 50 2.69 -1.45 17.37
C MET A 50 2.95 -2.95 17.50
N GLY A 51 2.86 -3.71 16.40
CA GLY A 51 3.01 -5.15 16.39
C GLY A 51 1.69 -5.92 16.56
N ASP A 52 0.57 -5.21 16.64
CA ASP A 52 -0.75 -5.83 16.68
C ASP A 52 -1.15 -6.35 15.29
N PRO A 53 -2.06 -7.34 15.20
CA PRO A 53 -2.61 -7.80 13.93
C PRO A 53 -3.12 -6.64 13.05
N CYS A 54 -2.84 -6.69 11.76
CA CYS A 54 -3.26 -5.62 10.84
C CYS A 54 -4.78 -5.48 10.70
N ASP A 55 -5.24 -4.24 10.62
CA ASP A 55 -6.59 -3.91 10.18
C ASP A 55 -6.70 -4.11 8.66
N HIS A 56 -7.79 -4.71 8.20
CA HIS A 56 -7.98 -5.03 6.77
C HIS A 56 -9.43 -5.37 6.43
N GLY A 57 -9.76 -5.26 5.15
CA GLY A 57 -11.10 -5.56 4.67
C GLY A 57 -11.40 -4.98 3.29
N ASP A 58 -12.67 -4.71 3.06
CA ASP A 58 -13.18 -4.03 1.87
C ASP A 58 -13.78 -2.66 2.27
N ILE A 59 -13.46 -1.63 1.49
CA ILE A 59 -14.06 -0.29 1.53
C ILE A 59 -15.13 -0.24 0.43
N VAL A 60 -16.31 0.27 0.74
CA VAL A 60 -17.36 0.56 -0.24
C VAL A 60 -17.54 2.08 -0.31
N PHE A 61 -17.34 2.65 -1.50
CA PHE A 61 -17.47 4.08 -1.75
C PHE A 61 -18.89 4.44 -2.21
N LEU A 62 -19.21 5.74 -2.24
CA LEU A 62 -20.50 6.25 -2.74
C LEU A 62 -20.79 5.88 -4.20
N SER A 63 -19.76 5.59 -4.99
CA SER A 63 -19.87 5.08 -6.36
C SER A 63 -20.30 3.61 -6.44
N ASP A 64 -20.56 2.96 -5.30
CA ASP A 64 -20.79 1.52 -5.13
C ASP A 64 -19.59 0.65 -5.58
N ARG A 65 -18.45 1.28 -5.87
CA ARG A 65 -17.19 0.58 -6.13
C ARG A 65 -16.59 0.13 -4.81
N ALA A 66 -16.18 -1.12 -4.75
CA ALA A 66 -15.44 -1.67 -3.64
C ALA A 66 -13.91 -1.63 -3.89
N ALA A 67 -13.15 -1.41 -2.83
CA ALA A 67 -11.69 -1.52 -2.83
C ALA A 67 -11.20 -2.36 -1.66
N LYS A 68 -10.13 -3.13 -1.84
CA LYS A 68 -9.51 -3.87 -0.72
C LYS A 68 -8.55 -2.97 0.04
N TYR A 69 -8.43 -3.14 1.33
CA TYR A 69 -7.43 -2.41 2.11
C TYR A 69 -6.74 -3.29 3.15
N ILE A 70 -5.53 -2.89 3.51
CA ILE A 70 -4.77 -3.42 4.65
C ILE A 70 -3.93 -2.29 5.26
N VAL A 71 -3.88 -2.24 6.58
CA VAL A 71 -3.05 -1.32 7.37
C VAL A 71 -1.77 -2.03 7.78
N LEU A 72 -0.62 -1.47 7.44
CA LEU A 72 0.68 -2.15 7.51
C LEU A 72 1.71 -1.24 8.15
N SER A 73 2.62 -1.80 8.95
CA SER A 73 3.81 -1.04 9.38
C SER A 73 4.61 -0.52 8.17
N GLU A 74 5.13 0.69 8.27
CA GLU A 74 6.14 1.24 7.36
C GLU A 74 7.36 0.32 7.15
N THR A 75 7.64 -0.58 8.10
CA THR A 75 8.77 -1.53 8.05
C THR A 75 8.44 -2.86 7.37
N SER A 76 7.20 -3.05 6.91
CA SER A 76 6.73 -4.30 6.29
C SER A 76 7.63 -4.77 5.14
N SER A 77 7.86 -6.08 5.07
CA SER A 77 8.68 -6.69 4.02
C SER A 77 7.99 -6.62 2.66
N THR A 78 8.66 -6.00 1.68
CA THR A 78 8.14 -5.86 0.31
C THR A 78 8.01 -7.19 -0.42
N GLY A 79 8.86 -8.17 -0.09
CA GLY A 79 8.74 -9.53 -0.62
C GLY A 79 7.51 -10.27 -0.10
N LEU A 80 7.12 -10.05 1.16
CA LEU A 80 5.86 -10.58 1.70
C LEU A 80 4.68 -9.81 1.10
N LEU A 81 4.76 -8.49 0.98
CA LEU A 81 3.70 -7.67 0.37
C LEU A 81 3.42 -8.05 -1.08
N SER A 82 4.45 -8.26 -1.91
CA SER A 82 4.26 -8.74 -3.28
C SER A 82 3.51 -10.07 -3.33
N LYS A 83 3.88 -11.03 -2.46
CA LYS A 83 3.17 -12.32 -2.36
C LYS A 83 1.75 -12.20 -1.83
N PHE A 84 1.49 -11.26 -0.94
CA PHE A 84 0.15 -10.97 -0.44
C PHE A 84 -0.74 -10.40 -1.54
N VAL A 85 -0.26 -9.38 -2.28
CA VAL A 85 -1.01 -8.81 -3.40
C VAL A 85 -1.29 -9.87 -4.47
N GLU A 86 -0.31 -10.70 -4.82
CA GLU A 86 -0.47 -11.75 -5.83
C GLU A 86 -1.28 -12.97 -5.34
N GLY A 87 -1.15 -13.32 -4.07
CA GLY A 87 -1.69 -14.55 -3.49
C GLY A 87 -3.03 -14.39 -2.78
N PHE A 88 -3.12 -13.42 -1.86
CA PHE A 88 -4.34 -13.17 -1.07
C PHE A 88 -5.34 -12.30 -1.84
N TRP A 89 -4.89 -11.17 -2.38
CA TRP A 89 -5.75 -10.32 -3.19
C TRP A 89 -5.97 -10.88 -4.61
N GLY A 90 -5.19 -11.89 -5.02
CA GLY A 90 -5.34 -12.54 -6.32
C GLY A 90 -4.97 -11.64 -7.50
N VAL A 91 -4.21 -10.57 -7.27
CA VAL A 91 -3.84 -9.61 -8.29
C VAL A 91 -2.64 -10.16 -9.08
N SER A 92 -2.84 -10.52 -10.34
CA SER A 92 -1.75 -11.06 -11.18
C SER A 92 -0.60 -10.05 -11.33
N LYS A 93 0.64 -10.53 -11.22
CA LYS A 93 1.86 -9.74 -11.48
C LYS A 93 1.68 -8.87 -12.73
N PRO A 94 1.99 -7.55 -12.68
CA PRO A 94 1.85 -6.69 -13.84
C PRO A 94 2.90 -6.99 -14.91
N GLU A 95 2.59 -6.63 -16.15
CA GLU A 95 3.59 -6.51 -17.21
C GLU A 95 4.31 -5.16 -17.16
N VAL A 96 3.65 -4.10 -16.65
CA VAL A 96 4.24 -2.78 -16.44
C VAL A 96 3.74 -2.15 -15.13
N LEU A 97 4.62 -1.50 -14.38
CA LEU A 97 4.24 -0.59 -13.30
C LEU A 97 4.15 0.85 -13.82
N ILE A 98 2.97 1.45 -13.74
CA ILE A 98 2.73 2.86 -14.02
C ILE A 98 2.65 3.60 -12.68
N SER A 99 3.79 4.11 -12.23
CA SER A 99 3.91 4.84 -10.97
C SER A 99 3.55 6.31 -11.22
N VAL A 100 2.40 6.76 -10.70
CA VAL A 100 1.97 8.16 -10.83
C VAL A 100 2.18 8.88 -9.52
N THR A 101 2.91 9.98 -9.57
CA THR A 101 3.16 10.88 -8.44
C THR A 101 3.02 12.33 -8.88
N GLY A 102 2.84 13.25 -7.93
CA GLY A 102 2.83 14.67 -8.22
C GLY A 102 2.27 15.50 -7.09
N GLY A 103 1.71 16.66 -7.42
CA GLY A 103 1.19 17.62 -6.45
C GLY A 103 0.07 17.02 -5.59
N ALA A 104 0.25 17.08 -4.28
CA ALA A 104 -0.76 16.69 -3.28
C ALA A 104 -1.82 17.77 -3.02
N ARG A 105 -1.64 18.97 -3.58
CA ARG A 105 -2.65 20.04 -3.55
C ARG A 105 -3.41 20.02 -4.85
N ASP A 106 -4.69 20.37 -4.78
CA ASP A 106 -5.51 20.55 -5.97
C ASP A 106 -4.85 21.56 -6.91
N PHE A 107 -4.71 21.16 -8.16
CA PHE A 107 -4.19 21.96 -9.25
C PHE A 107 -5.13 21.79 -10.43
N GLU A 108 -5.27 22.85 -11.22
CA GLU A 108 -6.08 22.79 -12.42
C GLU A 108 -5.20 22.58 -13.64
N LEU A 109 -5.40 21.44 -14.31
CA LEU A 109 -4.98 21.29 -15.71
C LEU A 109 -6.01 21.96 -16.60
N SER A 110 -5.57 22.47 -17.74
CA SER A 110 -6.52 22.88 -18.77
C SER A 110 -7.40 21.69 -19.19
N PRO A 111 -8.70 21.88 -19.50
CA PRO A 111 -9.58 20.77 -19.84
C PRO A 111 -9.06 19.85 -20.97
N PRO A 112 -8.41 20.36 -22.04
CA PRO A 112 -7.80 19.50 -23.06
C PRO A 112 -6.68 18.62 -22.50
N LEU A 113 -5.80 19.18 -21.66
CA LEU A 113 -4.69 18.45 -21.06
C LEU A 113 -5.18 17.41 -20.04
N ALA A 114 -6.18 17.74 -19.23
CA ALA A 114 -6.83 16.78 -18.34
C ALA A 114 -7.41 15.59 -19.12
N ARG A 115 -8.14 15.85 -20.22
CA ARG A 115 -8.69 14.77 -21.07
C ARG A 115 -7.60 13.92 -21.72
N ALA A 116 -6.56 14.54 -22.26
CA ALA A 116 -5.43 13.83 -22.85
C ALA A 116 -4.70 12.96 -21.82
N PHE A 117 -4.50 13.48 -20.61
CA PHE A 117 -3.91 12.73 -19.49
C PHE A 117 -4.79 11.53 -19.10
N LYS A 118 -6.08 11.75 -18.83
CA LYS A 118 -7.01 10.70 -18.41
C LYS A 118 -7.09 9.57 -19.45
N SER A 119 -7.32 9.92 -20.72
CA SER A 119 -7.41 8.95 -21.81
C SER A 119 -6.09 8.20 -22.05
N GLY A 120 -4.97 8.92 -22.11
CA GLY A 120 -3.66 8.31 -22.31
C GLY A 120 -3.26 7.36 -21.17
N LEU A 121 -3.58 7.70 -19.92
CA LEU A 121 -3.32 6.84 -18.77
C LEU A 121 -4.15 5.55 -18.81
N VAL A 122 -5.46 5.66 -19.06
CA VAL A 122 -6.38 4.53 -19.18
C VAL A 122 -5.94 3.59 -20.31
N GLU A 123 -5.61 4.15 -21.47
CA GLU A 123 -5.15 3.40 -22.64
C GLU A 123 -3.81 2.70 -22.36
N ALA A 124 -2.84 3.41 -21.79
CA ALA A 124 -1.54 2.84 -21.45
C ALA A 124 -1.66 1.69 -20.44
N ALA A 125 -2.47 1.85 -19.40
CA ALA A 125 -2.68 0.81 -18.39
C ALA A 125 -3.40 -0.42 -18.97
N THR A 126 -4.40 -0.21 -19.81
CA THR A 126 -5.18 -1.29 -20.44
C THR A 126 -4.34 -2.07 -21.44
N SER A 127 -3.73 -1.38 -22.40
CA SER A 127 -2.93 -2.00 -23.48
C SER A 127 -1.72 -2.77 -22.95
N SER A 128 -1.08 -2.26 -21.89
CA SER A 128 0.07 -2.91 -21.27
C SER A 128 -0.29 -3.94 -20.20
N ARG A 129 -1.57 -4.12 -19.84
CA ARG A 129 -1.97 -4.93 -18.67
C ARG A 129 -1.20 -4.51 -17.40
N GLY A 130 -1.01 -3.20 -17.26
CA GLY A 130 -0.21 -2.61 -16.20
C GLY A 130 -0.97 -2.44 -14.90
N TRP A 131 -0.23 -2.25 -13.81
CA TRP A 131 -0.79 -1.71 -12.57
C TRP A 131 -0.54 -0.21 -12.51
N ILE A 132 -1.52 0.54 -12.02
CA ILE A 132 -1.36 1.95 -11.68
C ILE A 132 -1.05 2.03 -10.17
N VAL A 133 0.04 2.72 -9.80
CA VAL A 133 0.43 2.91 -8.39
C VAL A 133 0.49 4.40 -8.07
N THR A 134 -0.32 4.86 -7.11
CA THR A 134 -0.42 6.29 -6.72
C THR A 134 -0.42 6.47 -5.19
N GLY A 135 -0.58 7.71 -4.71
CA GLY A 135 -0.82 8.01 -3.29
C GLY A 135 -2.23 7.70 -2.78
N GLY A 136 -3.19 7.36 -3.64
CA GLY A 136 -4.53 6.86 -3.27
C GLY A 136 -5.52 7.88 -2.70
N THR A 137 -5.10 9.09 -2.38
CA THR A 137 -5.96 10.10 -1.75
C THR A 137 -6.83 10.86 -2.76
N ASP A 138 -7.96 11.40 -2.29
CA ASP A 138 -8.92 12.18 -3.08
C ASP A 138 -8.55 13.66 -3.15
N THR A 139 -7.30 13.94 -3.52
CA THR A 139 -6.80 15.29 -3.79
C THR A 139 -5.66 15.27 -4.81
N GLY A 140 -5.44 16.39 -5.50
CA GLY A 140 -4.31 16.57 -6.41
C GLY A 140 -4.27 15.52 -7.54
N VAL A 141 -3.08 14.99 -7.84
CA VAL A 141 -2.89 14.07 -8.97
C VAL A 141 -3.62 12.75 -8.75
N MET A 142 -3.64 12.29 -7.51
CA MET A 142 -4.24 11.00 -7.14
C MET A 142 -5.75 11.01 -7.42
N LYS A 143 -6.42 12.15 -7.18
CA LYS A 143 -7.82 12.36 -7.57
C LYS A 143 -8.00 12.31 -9.09
N LEU A 144 -7.18 13.03 -9.85
CA LEU A 144 -7.26 13.03 -11.31
C LEU A 144 -7.13 11.62 -11.90
N VAL A 145 -6.21 10.81 -11.37
CA VAL A 145 -6.03 9.40 -11.76
C VAL A 145 -7.25 8.57 -11.37
N GLY A 146 -7.71 8.71 -10.13
CA GLY A 146 -8.86 8.02 -9.59
C GLY A 146 -10.13 8.26 -10.39
N ASP A 147 -10.44 9.52 -10.66
CA ASP A 147 -11.58 9.94 -11.46
C ASP A 147 -11.51 9.36 -12.88
N ALA A 148 -10.32 9.37 -13.51
CA ALA A 148 -10.13 8.73 -14.81
C ALA A 148 -10.46 7.23 -14.79
N CYS A 149 -10.00 6.52 -13.76
CA CYS A 149 -10.22 5.09 -13.60
C CYS A 149 -11.66 4.74 -13.23
N LEU A 150 -12.36 5.65 -12.56
CA LEU A 150 -13.78 5.49 -12.22
C LEU A 150 -14.66 5.74 -13.45
N GLU A 151 -14.45 6.86 -14.15
CA GLU A 151 -15.18 7.27 -15.36
C GLU A 151 -15.06 6.24 -16.50
N SER A 152 -13.89 5.60 -16.62
CA SER A 152 -13.62 4.59 -17.66
C SER A 152 -13.96 3.15 -17.26
N HIS A 153 -14.44 2.92 -16.03
CA HIS A 153 -14.62 1.58 -15.46
C HIS A 153 -13.39 0.69 -15.62
N LEU A 154 -12.21 1.27 -15.42
CA LEU A 154 -10.94 0.59 -15.63
C LEU A 154 -10.84 -0.67 -14.77
N SER A 155 -10.58 -1.80 -15.41
CA SER A 155 -10.53 -3.14 -14.79
C SER A 155 -9.13 -3.56 -14.33
N VAL A 156 -8.09 -2.79 -14.66
CA VAL A 156 -6.73 -3.08 -14.21
C VAL A 156 -6.55 -2.65 -12.75
N PRO A 157 -5.59 -3.25 -12.01
CA PRO A 157 -5.32 -2.88 -10.63
C PRO A 157 -4.82 -1.43 -10.51
N VAL A 158 -5.54 -0.65 -9.71
CA VAL A 158 -5.17 0.70 -9.28
C VAL A 158 -4.91 0.67 -7.78
N ILE A 159 -3.64 0.78 -7.39
CA ILE A 159 -3.15 0.60 -6.03
C ILE A 159 -2.79 1.97 -5.44
N GLY A 160 -3.52 2.38 -4.40
CA GLY A 160 -3.19 3.54 -3.58
C GLY A 160 -2.28 3.13 -2.43
N ILE A 161 -1.14 3.82 -2.27
CA ILE A 161 -0.26 3.67 -1.12
C ILE A 161 -0.28 4.98 -0.35
N ALA A 162 -0.95 5.00 0.80
CA ALA A 162 -1.27 6.21 1.54
C ALA A 162 -0.83 6.09 3.01
N PRO A 163 -0.48 7.19 3.69
CA PRO A 163 -0.23 7.17 5.12
C PRO A 163 -1.54 7.00 5.90
N TYR A 164 -1.62 5.98 6.76
CA TYR A 164 -2.81 5.68 7.56
C TYR A 164 -3.19 6.84 8.49
N GLY A 165 -2.19 7.48 9.11
CA GLY A 165 -2.38 8.59 10.05
C GLY A 165 -2.87 9.90 9.45
N ALA A 166 -2.73 10.08 8.12
CA ALA A 166 -3.25 11.24 7.38
C ALA A 166 -4.37 10.84 6.41
N THR A 167 -4.95 9.65 6.59
CA THR A 167 -6.16 9.22 5.87
C THR A 167 -7.38 9.65 6.67
N ASN A 168 -8.21 10.54 6.11
CA ASN A 168 -9.45 10.94 6.76
C ASN A 168 -10.37 9.73 6.90
N GLY A 169 -11.09 9.61 8.03
CA GLY A 169 -11.97 8.45 8.25
C GLY A 169 -11.22 7.13 8.51
N ASN A 170 -9.94 7.19 8.90
CA ASN A 170 -9.15 6.01 9.25
C ASN A 170 -9.72 5.23 10.45
N ASP A 171 -10.39 5.91 11.38
CA ASP A 171 -11.15 5.33 12.50
C ASP A 171 -12.17 4.28 12.03
N LYS A 172 -12.78 4.49 10.85
CA LYS A 172 -13.74 3.55 10.25
C LYS A 172 -13.08 2.27 9.74
N LEU A 173 -11.76 2.28 9.53
CA LEU A 173 -11.00 1.19 8.92
C LEU A 173 -10.43 0.21 9.96
N ALA A 174 -10.61 0.49 11.25
CA ALA A 174 -10.19 -0.40 12.33
C ALA A 174 -10.96 -1.73 12.31
N GLY A 175 -10.25 -2.82 12.57
CA GLY A 175 -10.75 -4.20 12.60
C GLY A 175 -10.31 -5.05 11.41
N GLN A 176 -10.60 -6.36 11.54
CA GLN A 176 -10.24 -7.39 10.57
C GLN A 176 -11.47 -7.87 9.80
N PHE A 177 -11.28 -8.25 8.53
CA PHE A 177 -12.34 -8.71 7.62
C PHE A 177 -13.58 -7.80 7.58
N ARG A 178 -13.36 -6.49 7.71
CA ARG A 178 -14.44 -5.50 7.73
C ARG A 178 -14.94 -5.23 6.31
N ARG A 179 -16.25 -5.01 6.15
CA ARG A 179 -16.80 -4.27 5.00
C ARG A 179 -17.27 -2.92 5.51
N VAL A 180 -16.60 -1.85 5.07
CA VAL A 180 -16.78 -0.49 5.60
C VAL A 180 -17.41 0.41 4.56
N MET A 181 -18.52 1.05 4.91
CA MET A 181 -19.10 2.12 4.09
C MET A 181 -18.31 3.42 4.33
N TYR A 182 -17.65 3.93 3.29
CA TYR A 182 -16.74 5.07 3.38
C TYR A 182 -17.46 6.37 2.99
N THR A 183 -18.35 6.79 3.89
CA THR A 183 -19.19 7.97 3.72
C THR A 183 -18.99 8.94 4.88
N ASN A 184 -19.42 10.19 4.69
CA ASN A 184 -19.27 11.27 5.67
C ASN A 184 -17.81 11.47 6.11
N VAL A 185 -16.88 11.35 5.15
CA VAL A 185 -15.45 11.53 5.39
C VAL A 185 -15.09 12.99 5.13
N PRO A 186 -14.36 13.66 6.04
CA PRO A 186 -13.95 15.04 5.85
C PRO A 186 -13.17 15.28 4.55
N SER A 187 -13.38 16.43 3.94
CA SER A 187 -12.61 16.90 2.77
C SER A 187 -11.10 17.03 3.08
N PRO A 188 -10.24 17.07 2.03
CA PRO A 188 -8.82 17.27 2.20
C PRO A 188 -8.47 18.52 3.04
N SER A 189 -7.46 18.38 3.89
CA SER A 189 -6.88 19.44 4.72
C SER A 189 -5.38 19.25 4.85
N LYS A 190 -4.70 20.15 5.57
CA LYS A 190 -3.27 20.00 5.89
C LYS A 190 -2.97 18.73 6.71
N ASP A 191 -3.97 18.23 7.45
CA ASP A 191 -3.82 17.13 8.39
C ASP A 191 -4.21 15.78 7.77
N GLY A 192 -4.87 15.77 6.61
CA GLY A 192 -5.25 14.51 5.98
C GLY A 192 -6.14 14.69 4.76
N ALA A 193 -6.32 13.62 4.00
CA ALA A 193 -7.24 13.56 2.86
C ALA A 193 -8.05 12.25 2.86
N PRO A 194 -9.26 12.24 2.29
CA PRO A 194 -10.00 11.00 2.08
C PRO A 194 -9.27 10.09 1.09
N LEU A 195 -9.58 8.79 1.11
CA LEU A 195 -9.22 7.87 0.03
C LEU A 195 -10.10 8.11 -1.19
N ASN A 196 -9.55 7.96 -2.39
CA ASN A 196 -10.27 8.15 -3.64
C ASN A 196 -10.97 6.86 -4.11
N GLY A 197 -12.27 6.96 -4.41
CA GLY A 197 -13.11 5.81 -4.80
C GLY A 197 -12.87 5.21 -6.18
N GLY A 198 -11.95 5.78 -6.97
CA GLY A 198 -11.49 5.21 -8.24
C GLY A 198 -10.39 4.15 -8.11
N HIS A 199 -9.82 3.99 -6.90
CA HIS A 199 -8.80 2.98 -6.63
C HIS A 199 -9.43 1.63 -6.28
N THR A 200 -8.69 0.55 -6.54
CA THR A 200 -9.16 -0.83 -6.32
C THR A 200 -8.55 -1.48 -5.08
N HIS A 201 -7.37 -1.02 -4.67
CA HIS A 201 -6.61 -1.58 -3.56
C HIS A 201 -5.88 -0.47 -2.82
N PHE A 202 -5.78 -0.60 -1.49
CA PHE A 202 -5.09 0.34 -0.62
C PHE A 202 -4.10 -0.36 0.30
N LEU A 203 -2.84 0.08 0.24
CA LEU A 203 -1.82 -0.23 1.22
C LEU A 203 -1.68 1.00 2.13
N LEU A 204 -2.27 0.93 3.32
CA LEU A 204 -2.28 2.04 4.28
C LEU A 204 -1.09 1.88 5.22
N VAL A 205 -0.16 2.83 5.17
CA VAL A 205 1.10 2.76 5.89
C VAL A 205 0.96 3.40 7.26
N ASP A 206 1.05 2.58 8.28
CA ASP A 206 1.04 2.99 9.68
C ASP A 206 2.47 3.21 10.18
N SER A 207 2.77 4.47 10.51
CA SER A 207 4.02 4.93 11.13
C SER A 207 3.83 5.26 12.62
N GLY A 208 2.61 5.14 13.15
CA GLY A 208 2.24 5.60 14.49
C GLY A 208 2.05 7.11 14.62
N LEU A 209 2.31 7.88 13.55
CA LEU A 209 2.05 9.33 13.49
C LEU A 209 0.62 9.60 13.02
N ALA A 210 0.09 10.77 13.36
CA ALA A 210 -1.24 11.22 12.95
C ALA A 210 -1.19 12.62 12.34
N GLY A 211 -2.24 12.95 11.57
CA GLY A 211 -2.41 14.27 10.98
C GLY A 211 -1.28 14.60 10.00
N ARG A 212 -0.89 15.88 9.97
CA ARG A 212 0.18 16.38 9.10
C ARG A 212 1.51 15.62 9.24
N GLY A 213 1.81 15.10 10.43
CA GLY A 213 3.06 14.40 10.71
C GLY A 213 3.18 13.04 10.02
N ALA A 214 2.06 12.44 9.59
CA ALA A 214 2.07 11.15 8.91
C ALA A 214 2.36 11.24 7.40
N TRP A 215 2.24 12.43 6.79
CA TRP A 215 2.53 12.61 5.37
C TRP A 215 3.98 12.25 5.02
N GLY A 216 4.17 11.44 3.99
CA GLY A 216 5.48 11.04 3.48
C GLY A 216 6.05 9.79 4.15
N THR A 217 5.41 9.27 5.20
CA THR A 217 5.85 8.04 5.88
C THR A 217 5.69 6.80 5.00
N GLU A 218 4.81 6.86 4.01
CA GLU A 218 4.58 5.82 3.01
C GLU A 218 5.65 5.77 1.90
N ILE A 219 6.39 6.86 1.66
CA ILE A 219 7.30 7.02 0.51
C ILE A 219 8.33 5.90 0.46
N LYS A 220 8.96 5.58 1.60
CA LYS A 220 9.98 4.52 1.69
C LYS A 220 9.42 3.14 1.42
N LEU A 221 8.19 2.84 1.87
CA LEU A 221 7.56 1.55 1.58
C LEU A 221 7.18 1.45 0.09
N ARG A 222 6.59 2.51 -0.46
CA ARG A 222 6.25 2.63 -1.89
C ARG A 222 7.47 2.39 -2.78
N SER A 223 8.56 3.12 -2.56
CA SER A 223 9.81 2.98 -3.32
C SER A 223 10.36 1.56 -3.26
N ARG A 224 10.50 0.98 -2.06
CA ARG A 224 11.00 -0.40 -1.90
C ARG A 224 10.08 -1.43 -2.57
N LEU A 225 8.76 -1.22 -2.55
CA LEU A 225 7.81 -2.16 -3.16
C LEU A 225 7.91 -2.11 -4.69
N GLU A 226 7.91 -0.91 -5.27
CA GLU A 226 8.10 -0.75 -6.71
C GLU A 226 9.45 -1.30 -7.17
N ASN A 227 10.54 -0.98 -6.47
CA ASN A 227 11.87 -1.50 -6.79
C ASN A 227 11.94 -3.02 -6.64
N PHE A 228 11.21 -3.61 -5.69
CA PHE A 228 11.12 -5.07 -5.58
C PHE A 228 10.51 -5.69 -6.85
N TYR A 229 9.45 -5.11 -7.41
CA TYR A 229 8.89 -5.60 -8.68
C TYR A 229 9.86 -5.40 -9.86
N VAL A 230 10.57 -4.29 -9.92
CA VAL A 230 11.57 -4.04 -10.96
C VAL A 230 12.73 -5.04 -10.87
N GLU A 231 13.42 -5.07 -9.73
CA GLU A 231 14.69 -5.80 -9.56
C GLU A 231 14.48 -7.31 -9.36
N ARG A 232 13.43 -7.71 -8.64
CA ARG A 232 13.21 -9.11 -8.24
C ARG A 232 12.19 -9.83 -9.11
N LYS A 233 11.32 -9.10 -9.80
CA LYS A 233 10.27 -9.67 -10.66
C LYS A 233 10.42 -9.28 -12.14
N GLY A 234 11.43 -8.47 -12.49
CA GLY A 234 11.70 -8.06 -13.86
C GLY A 234 10.59 -7.23 -14.50
N VAL A 235 9.77 -6.56 -13.68
CA VAL A 235 8.67 -5.75 -14.20
C VAL A 235 9.19 -4.36 -14.57
N PRO A 236 9.09 -3.91 -15.83
CA PRO A 236 9.43 -2.54 -16.20
C PRO A 236 8.55 -1.54 -15.47
N ARG A 237 9.14 -0.41 -15.06
CA ARG A 237 8.43 0.71 -14.42
C ARG A 237 8.55 1.96 -15.26
N VAL A 238 7.44 2.67 -15.39
CA VAL A 238 7.37 4.05 -15.89
C VAL A 238 6.89 4.95 -14.76
N VAL A 239 7.58 6.05 -14.52
CA VAL A 239 7.17 7.07 -13.55
C VAL A 239 6.58 8.26 -14.28
N LEU A 240 5.35 8.62 -13.93
CA LEU A 240 4.64 9.78 -14.45
C LEU A 240 4.51 10.83 -13.36
N VAL A 241 5.11 12.00 -13.58
CA VAL A 241 5.09 13.11 -12.64
C VAL A 241 4.23 14.23 -13.19
N VAL A 242 3.17 14.63 -12.47
CA VAL A 242 2.24 15.69 -12.89
C VAL A 242 2.18 16.80 -11.86
N ASN A 243 2.87 17.91 -12.13
CA ASN A 243 3.14 18.97 -11.14
C ASN A 243 3.86 18.45 -9.88
N GLY A 244 4.71 19.24 -9.23
CA GLY A 244 5.54 18.73 -8.14
C GLY A 244 5.72 19.69 -6.97
N GLY A 245 5.69 19.15 -5.76
CA GLY A 245 6.21 19.77 -4.54
C GLY A 245 7.39 18.97 -3.96
N PRO A 246 7.91 19.32 -2.77
CA PRO A 246 9.09 18.66 -2.19
C PRO A 246 8.96 17.13 -2.03
N GLY A 247 7.78 16.61 -1.64
CA GLY A 247 7.55 15.16 -1.54
C GLY A 247 7.50 14.44 -2.90
N THR A 248 7.10 15.15 -3.96
CA THR A 248 7.20 14.65 -5.34
C THR A 248 8.65 14.50 -5.75
N MET A 249 9.51 15.47 -5.41
CA MET A 249 10.95 15.38 -5.67
C MET A 249 11.60 14.21 -4.93
N GLU A 250 11.26 13.98 -3.66
CA GLU A 250 11.76 12.81 -2.92
C GLU A 250 11.32 11.50 -3.57
N THR A 251 10.06 11.41 -4.00
CA THR A 251 9.55 10.24 -4.73
C THR A 251 10.31 10.00 -6.05
N VAL A 252 10.57 11.07 -6.82
CA VAL A 252 11.32 11.00 -8.08
C VAL A 252 12.78 10.63 -7.83
N LEU A 253 13.42 11.19 -6.81
CA LEU A 253 14.80 10.88 -6.44
C LEU A 253 14.95 9.41 -6.05
N GLU A 254 14.03 8.89 -5.22
CA GLU A 254 14.02 7.48 -4.83
C GLU A 254 13.76 6.56 -6.03
N ALA A 255 12.91 6.96 -6.98
CA ALA A 255 12.67 6.20 -8.21
C ALA A 255 13.88 6.22 -9.16
N ALA A 256 14.61 7.33 -9.24
CA ALA A 256 15.79 7.50 -10.10
C ALA A 256 17.01 6.66 -9.64
N ARG A 257 17.00 6.16 -8.41
CA ARG A 257 18.04 5.25 -7.88
C ARG A 257 17.95 3.84 -8.47
N ALA A 258 16.84 3.49 -9.11
CA ALA A 258 16.69 2.26 -9.88
C ALA A 258 16.74 2.54 -11.39
N PRO A 259 17.16 1.59 -12.23
CA PRO A 259 17.21 1.75 -13.68
C PRO A 259 15.79 1.78 -14.28
N SER A 260 15.10 2.92 -14.16
CA SER A 260 13.72 3.12 -14.62
C SER A 260 13.60 4.39 -15.45
N PRO A 261 12.95 4.37 -16.63
CA PRO A 261 12.64 5.58 -17.38
C PRO A 261 11.66 6.46 -16.59
N ILE A 262 12.05 7.71 -16.35
CA ILE A 262 11.22 8.74 -15.69
C ILE A 262 10.70 9.70 -16.77
N ARG A 263 9.37 9.94 -16.78
CA ARG A 263 8.74 10.95 -17.64
C ARG A 263 8.13 12.05 -16.79
N LEU A 264 8.59 13.28 -17.03
CA LEU A 264 8.07 14.48 -16.37
C LEU A 264 7.04 15.14 -17.30
N ALA A 265 5.82 15.36 -16.81
CA ALA A 265 4.82 16.18 -17.47
C ALA A 265 4.67 17.49 -16.70
N GLY A 266 5.35 18.54 -17.19
CA GLY A 266 5.24 19.93 -16.71
C GLY A 266 4.44 20.78 -17.70
N ARG A 267 4.05 21.98 -17.26
CA ARG A 267 3.41 22.99 -18.12
C ARG A 267 4.23 23.32 -19.36
#